data_AF-A0A929SHK3-F1
#
_entry.id   AF-A0A929SHK3-F1
#
_cell.length_a   1.000
_cell.length_b   1.000
_cell.length_c   1.000
_cell.angle_alpha   90.00
_cell.angle_beta   90.00
_cell.angle_gamma   90.00
#
_symmetry.space_group_name_H-M   'P 1'
#
loop_
_entity.id
_entity.type
_entity.pdbx_description
1 polymer ?
#
loop_
_entity_poly.entity_id
_entity_poly.type
_entity_poly.pdbx_seq_one_letter_code
_entity_poly.pdbx_strand_id
1 'polypeptide(L)'
;MMTNNTSKRYVNALMQTYKKDELGALLQTLESIAGAFKIPKFQDIIKSPTVKEEPKAELIASFIKNPSEKIVNFIKLLAKNGRIALIPQIVEDLRKNISALDNKYLGKIYSDREIDAAKIKDLEEKISKKFNADIKLEPV
;
A
#
# COMPACT_ATOMS: atom_id res chain seq x y z
N MET A 1 -1.02 -0.46 -20.25
CA MET A 1 -1.08 -0.49 -18.77
C MET A 1 -2.19 -1.46 -18.37
N MET A 2 -1.86 -2.65 -17.88
CA MET A 2 -2.88 -3.61 -17.44
C MET A 2 -3.41 -3.15 -16.08
N THR A 3 -4.58 -2.52 -16.07
CA THR A 3 -5.32 -2.19 -14.86
C THR A 3 -5.76 -3.49 -14.20
N ASN A 4 -5.01 -3.93 -13.19
CA ASN A 4 -5.28 -5.14 -12.42
C ASN A 4 -6.56 -4.95 -11.58
N ASN A 5 -7.70 -5.41 -12.10
CA ASN A 5 -8.94 -5.49 -11.31
C ASN A 5 -8.80 -6.41 -10.08
N THR A 6 -7.81 -7.29 -10.08
CA THR A 6 -7.52 -8.23 -9.00
C THR A 6 -6.99 -7.56 -7.73
N SER A 7 -6.06 -6.60 -7.81
CA SER A 7 -5.56 -5.88 -6.62
C SER A 7 -6.69 -5.13 -5.92
N LYS A 8 -7.53 -4.43 -6.69
CA LYS A 8 -8.73 -3.74 -6.19
C LYS A 8 -9.70 -4.67 -5.47
N ARG A 9 -9.92 -5.88 -5.99
CA ARG A 9 -10.79 -6.87 -5.32
C ARG A 9 -10.24 -7.32 -3.97
N TYR A 10 -8.93 -7.55 -3.87
CA TYR A 10 -8.30 -7.88 -2.60
C TYR A 10 -8.34 -6.72 -1.61
N VAL A 11 -8.08 -5.50 -2.08
CA VAL A 11 -8.18 -4.29 -1.25
C VAL A 11 -9.60 -4.09 -0.73
N ASN A 12 -10.62 -4.25 -1.57
CA ASN A 12 -12.01 -4.17 -1.15
C ASN A 12 -12.36 -5.23 -0.09
N ALA A 13 -11.87 -6.47 -0.25
CA ALA A 13 -12.06 -7.51 0.75
C ALA A 13 -11.37 -7.17 2.09
N LEU A 14 -10.15 -6.63 2.04
CA LEU A 14 -9.44 -6.16 3.23
C LEU A 14 -10.20 -5.02 3.92
N MET A 15 -10.68 -4.03 3.17
CA MET A 15 -11.45 -2.92 3.72
C MET A 15 -12.79 -3.36 4.34
N GLN A 16 -13.42 -4.42 3.83
CA GLN A 16 -14.63 -4.98 4.43
C GLN A 16 -14.35 -5.82 5.69
N THR A 17 -13.14 -6.37 5.82
CA THR A 17 -12.76 -7.28 6.92
C THR A 17 -12.16 -6.55 8.13
N TYR A 18 -11.53 -5.40 7.89
CA TYR A 18 -10.85 -4.61 8.93
C TYR A 18 -11.64 -3.35 9.27
N LYS A 19 -11.63 -2.96 10.55
CA LYS A 19 -12.19 -1.69 10.98
C LYS A 19 -11.29 -0.53 10.55
N LYS A 20 -11.86 0.67 10.43
CA LYS A 20 -11.13 1.88 10.03
C LYS A 20 -9.87 2.12 10.87
N ASP A 21 -9.94 1.87 12.18
CA ASP A 21 -8.81 2.01 13.11
C ASP A 21 -7.70 0.97 12.89
N GLU A 22 -8.03 -0.23 12.37
CA GLU A 22 -7.07 -1.30 12.10
C GLU A 22 -6.42 -1.15 10.72
N LEU A 23 -7.05 -0.42 9.80
CA LEU A 23 -6.55 -0.23 8.43
C LEU A 23 -5.19 0.48 8.40
N GLY A 24 -4.94 1.43 9.30
CA GLY A 24 -3.65 2.11 9.41
C GLY A 24 -2.51 1.16 9.80
N ALA A 25 -2.74 0.34 10.83
CA ALA A 25 -1.77 -0.67 11.29
C ALA A 25 -1.53 -1.76 10.23
N LEU A 26 -2.61 -2.18 9.55
CA LEU A 26 -2.53 -3.11 8.42
C LEU A 26 -1.67 -2.53 7.29
N LEU A 27 -1.92 -1.27 6.91
CA LEU A 27 -1.18 -0.59 5.86
C LEU A 27 0.32 -0.53 6.19
N GLN A 28 0.68 -0.12 7.40
CA GLN A 28 2.08 -0.05 7.83
C GLN A 28 2.78 -1.42 7.79
N THR A 29 2.05 -2.47 8.18
CA THR A 29 2.54 -3.86 8.12
C THR A 29 2.78 -4.28 6.67
N LEU A 30 1.81 -4.02 5.79
CA LEU A 30 1.93 -4.33 4.36
C LEU A 30 3.00 -3.48 3.66
N GLU A 31 3.17 -2.22 4.03
CA GLU A 31 4.25 -1.35 3.53
C GLU A 31 5.63 -1.88 3.90
N SER A 32 5.79 -2.40 5.12
CA SER A 32 7.02 -3.05 5.57
C SER A 32 7.36 -4.26 4.70
N ILE A 33 6.33 -5.07 4.38
CA ILE A 33 6.45 -6.20 3.46
C ILE A 33 6.79 -5.72 2.04
N ALA A 34 6.07 -4.71 1.53
CA ALA A 34 6.32 -4.13 0.21
C ALA A 34 7.74 -3.55 0.09
N GLY A 35 8.33 -3.10 1.20
CA GLY A 35 9.74 -2.73 1.29
C GLY A 35 10.68 -3.89 0.93
N ALA A 36 10.39 -5.11 1.40
CA ALA A 36 11.17 -6.30 1.06
C ALA A 36 11.10 -6.63 -0.45
N PHE A 37 9.97 -6.31 -1.11
CA PHE A 37 9.84 -6.44 -2.56
C PHE A 37 10.72 -5.47 -3.36
N LYS A 38 11.35 -4.47 -2.74
CA LYS A 38 12.35 -3.62 -3.44
C LYS A 38 13.68 -4.36 -3.64
N ILE A 39 13.92 -5.47 -2.93
CA ILE A 39 15.15 -6.26 -3.07
C ILE A 39 15.02 -7.15 -4.32
N PRO A 40 15.92 -7.04 -5.31
CA PRO A 40 15.85 -7.83 -6.55
C PRO A 40 15.84 -9.33 -6.29
N LYS A 41 16.75 -9.80 -5.41
CA LYS A 41 16.82 -11.21 -4.99
C LYS A 41 15.51 -11.72 -4.39
N PHE A 42 14.79 -10.87 -3.66
CA PHE A 42 13.50 -11.24 -3.09
C PHE A 42 12.43 -11.38 -4.18
N GLN A 43 12.38 -10.44 -5.13
CA GLN A 43 11.48 -10.56 -6.28
C GLN A 43 11.76 -11.82 -7.11
N ASP A 44 13.03 -12.17 -7.30
CA ASP A 44 13.42 -13.36 -8.06
C ASP A 44 12.97 -14.64 -7.35
N ILE A 45 13.13 -14.73 -6.02
CA ILE A 45 12.64 -15.85 -5.22
C ILE A 45 11.11 -15.97 -5.30
N ILE A 46 10.39 -14.85 -5.22
CA ILE A 46 8.93 -14.85 -5.28
C ILE A 46 8.42 -15.22 -6.69
N LYS A 47 9.06 -14.69 -7.75
CA LYS A 47 8.71 -14.98 -9.15
C LYS A 47 9.17 -16.36 -9.61
N SER A 48 10.13 -16.97 -8.92
CA SER A 48 10.63 -18.30 -9.26
C SER A 48 9.54 -19.36 -9.11
N PRO A 49 9.20 -20.10 -10.18
CA PRO A 49 8.24 -21.20 -10.13
C PRO A 49 8.79 -22.42 -9.36
N THR A 50 10.11 -22.47 -9.13
CA THR A 50 10.79 -23.57 -8.45
C THR A 50 10.55 -23.57 -6.95
N VAL A 51 10.25 -22.41 -6.37
CA VAL A 51 10.00 -22.26 -4.93
C VAL A 51 8.52 -22.50 -4.65
N LYS A 52 8.21 -23.48 -3.78
CA LYS A 52 6.84 -23.79 -3.36
C LYS A 52 6.17 -22.58 -2.69
N GLU A 53 4.85 -22.53 -2.74
CA GLU A 53 4.09 -21.37 -2.23
C GLU A 53 4.08 -21.27 -0.70
N GLU A 54 4.15 -22.41 0.01
CA GLU A 54 4.25 -22.49 1.47
C GLU A 54 5.48 -21.74 2.04
N PRO A 55 6.73 -22.05 1.62
CA PRO A 55 7.90 -21.34 2.11
C PRO A 55 7.91 -19.87 1.70
N LYS A 56 7.27 -19.47 0.58
CA LYS A 56 7.11 -18.05 0.24
C LYS A 56 6.20 -17.32 1.23
N ALA A 57 5.10 -17.94 1.64
CA ALA A 57 4.18 -17.38 2.61
C ALA A 57 4.86 -17.25 3.99
N GLU A 58 5.59 -18.28 4.43
CA GLU A 58 6.34 -18.27 5.69
C GLU A 58 7.45 -17.22 5.68
N LEU A 59 8.20 -17.11 4.58
CA LEU A 59 9.21 -16.08 4.41
C LEU A 59 8.59 -14.68 4.59
N ILE A 60 7.45 -14.41 3.95
CA ILE A 60 6.75 -13.12 4.09
C ILE A 60 6.23 -12.91 5.51
N ALA A 61 5.64 -13.94 6.12
CA ALA A 61 5.14 -13.88 7.49
C ALA A 61 6.26 -13.60 8.50
N SER A 62 7.48 -14.10 8.24
CA SER A 62 8.67 -13.90 9.08
C SER A 62 9.11 -12.43 9.18
N PHE A 63 8.78 -11.61 8.17
CA PHE A 63 9.07 -10.17 8.19
C PHE A 63 8.13 -9.37 9.09
N ILE A 64 6.99 -9.95 9.50
CA ILE A 64 6.01 -9.24 10.33
C ILE A 64 6.32 -9.51 11.80
N LYS A 65 6.57 -8.46 12.57
CA LYS A 65 6.59 -8.56 14.03
C LYS A 65 5.15 -8.71 14.54
N ASN A 66 4.84 -9.91 15.03
CA ASN A 66 3.54 -10.29 15.60
C ASN A 66 2.37 -10.26 14.59
N PRO A 67 2.38 -11.14 13.57
CA PRO A 67 1.37 -11.12 12.53
C PRO A 67 0.00 -11.55 13.08
N SER A 68 -1.04 -10.75 12.83
CA SER A 68 -2.41 -11.16 13.11
C SER A 68 -2.81 -12.33 12.21
N GLU A 69 -3.64 -13.25 12.70
CA GLU A 69 -4.12 -14.40 11.91
C GLU A 69 -4.75 -13.97 10.59
N LYS A 70 -5.48 -12.85 10.58
CA LYS A 70 -6.08 -12.28 9.37
C LYS A 70 -5.02 -11.95 8.30
N ILE A 71 -3.90 -11.34 8.67
CA ILE A 71 -2.80 -11.01 7.74
C ILE A 71 -2.10 -12.28 7.27
N VAL A 72 -1.81 -13.23 8.18
CA VAL A 72 -1.19 -14.51 7.82
C VAL A 72 -2.05 -15.27 6.82
N ASN A 73 -3.36 -15.34 7.07
CA ASN A 73 -4.31 -16.01 6.18
C ASN A 73 -4.39 -15.31 4.82
N PHE A 74 -4.35 -13.97 4.80
CA PHE A 74 -4.30 -13.21 3.56
C PHE A 74 -3.03 -13.51 2.73
N ILE A 75 -1.87 -13.54 3.38
CA ILE A 75 -0.59 -13.86 2.72
C ILE A 75 -0.60 -15.30 2.21
N LYS A 76 -1.07 -16.26 3.00
CA LYS A 76 -1.24 -17.67 2.58
C LYS A 76 -2.19 -17.80 1.39
N LEU A 77 -3.27 -17.02 1.36
CA LEU A 77 -4.23 -17.02 0.26
C LEU A 77 -3.63 -16.40 -1.01
N LEU A 78 -2.85 -15.33 -0.90
CA LEU A 78 -2.10 -14.78 -2.04
C LEU A 78 -1.04 -15.75 -2.54
N ALA A 79 -0.36 -16.43 -1.62
CA ALA A 79 0.61 -17.48 -1.89
C ALA A 79 -0.02 -18.60 -2.70
N LYS A 80 -1.09 -19.23 -2.19
CA LYS A 80 -1.85 -20.33 -2.83
C LYS A 80 -2.31 -20.03 -4.26
N ASN A 81 -2.42 -18.74 -4.59
CA ASN A 81 -2.93 -18.26 -5.86
C ASN A 81 -1.82 -17.81 -6.82
N GLY A 82 -0.54 -17.97 -6.46
CA GLY A 82 0.60 -17.43 -7.22
C GLY A 82 0.63 -15.90 -7.30
N ARG A 83 -0.10 -15.20 -6.43
CA ARG A 83 -0.38 -13.76 -6.52
C ARG A 83 0.42 -12.90 -5.54
N ILE A 84 1.47 -13.46 -4.95
CA ILE A 84 2.36 -12.76 -4.01
C ILE A 84 2.99 -11.51 -4.64
N ALA A 85 3.35 -11.57 -5.92
CA ALA A 85 3.93 -10.44 -6.64
C ALA A 85 3.00 -9.21 -6.73
N LEU A 86 1.70 -9.37 -6.44
CA LEU A 86 0.73 -8.27 -6.40
C LEU A 86 0.73 -7.50 -5.07
N ILE A 87 1.46 -7.95 -4.04
CA ILE A 87 1.48 -7.29 -2.74
C ILE A 87 1.82 -5.79 -2.86
N PRO A 88 2.88 -5.35 -3.57
CA PRO A 88 3.17 -3.92 -3.72
C PRO A 88 2.03 -3.10 -4.32
N GLN A 89 1.30 -3.67 -5.29
CA GLN A 89 0.14 -3.02 -5.90
C GLN A 89 -1.05 -2.96 -4.93
N ILE A 90 -1.29 -4.02 -4.17
CA ILE A 90 -2.34 -4.06 -3.15
C ILE A 90 -2.07 -3.00 -2.08
N VAL A 91 -0.82 -2.81 -1.67
CA VAL A 91 -0.43 -1.76 -0.71
C VAL A 91 -0.73 -0.36 -1.26
N GLU A 92 -0.37 -0.11 -2.51
CA GLU A 92 -0.62 1.19 -3.15
C GLU A 92 -2.12 1.49 -3.27
N ASP A 93 -2.90 0.49 -3.73
CA ASP A 93 -4.36 0.61 -3.84
C ASP A 93 -5.01 0.75 -2.46
N LEU A 94 -4.55 0.02 -1.45
CA LEU A 94 -5.04 0.13 -0.07
C LEU A 94 -4.77 1.51 0.50
N ARG A 95 -3.55 2.05 0.32
CA ARG A 95 -3.20 3.42 0.72
C ARG A 95 -4.15 4.44 0.08
N LYS A 96 -4.39 4.34 -1.23
CA LYS A 96 -5.31 5.24 -1.95
C LYS A 96 -6.73 5.17 -1.39
N ASN A 97 -7.23 3.98 -1.09
CA ASN A 97 -8.57 3.83 -0.53
C ASN A 97 -8.68 4.34 0.92
N ILE A 98 -7.66 4.10 1.76
CA ILE A 98 -7.61 4.65 3.12
C ILE A 98 -7.59 6.19 3.06
N SER A 99 -6.75 6.76 2.19
CA SER A 99 -6.72 8.19 1.91
C SER A 99 -8.08 8.73 1.47
N ALA A 100 -8.78 8.03 0.58
CA ALA A 100 -10.12 8.41 0.16
C ALA A 100 -11.15 8.33 1.32
N LEU A 101 -11.06 7.30 2.17
CA LEU A 101 -11.91 7.13 3.36
C LEU A 101 -11.67 8.17 4.45
N ASP A 102 -10.45 8.67 4.56
CA ASP A 102 -10.08 9.75 5.48
C ASP A 102 -10.22 11.15 4.88
N ASN A 103 -10.63 11.26 3.61
CA ASN A 103 -10.56 12.49 2.82
C ASN A 103 -9.19 13.17 2.94
N LYS A 104 -8.12 12.37 3.04
CA LYS A 104 -6.73 12.81 3.19
C LYS A 104 -5.94 12.44 1.94
N TYR A 105 -5.56 13.43 1.14
CA TYR A 105 -4.85 13.19 -0.12
C TYR A 105 -3.43 13.75 -0.06
N LEU A 106 -2.48 12.96 -0.55
CA LEU A 106 -1.11 13.40 -0.80
C LEU A 106 -0.99 13.83 -2.26
N GLY A 107 -0.71 15.10 -2.49
CA GLY A 107 -0.38 15.65 -3.81
C GLY A 107 1.13 15.82 -3.96
N LYS A 108 1.61 15.71 -5.19
CA LYS A 108 3.00 15.99 -5.56
C LYS A 108 3.06 17.32 -6.30
N ILE A 109 3.93 18.23 -5.86
CA ILE A 109 4.16 19.50 -6.58
C ILE A 109 5.42 19.34 -7.42
N TYR A 110 5.28 19.57 -8.73
CA TYR A 110 6.38 19.71 -9.66
C TYR A 110 6.57 21.18 -9.97
N SER A 111 7.75 21.72 -9.67
CA SER A 111 8.08 23.12 -9.88
C SER A 111 9.49 23.23 -10.47
N ASP A 112 9.69 24.20 -11.36
CA ASP A 112 10.99 24.55 -11.91
C ASP A 112 11.87 25.31 -10.90
N ARG A 113 11.26 25.79 -9.82
CA ARG A 113 11.87 26.62 -8.77
C ARG A 113 11.48 26.10 -7.40
N GLU A 114 12.37 26.28 -6.41
CA GLU A 114 12.03 26.04 -5.01
C GLU A 114 10.83 26.89 -4.60
N ILE A 115 9.78 26.23 -4.11
CA ILE A 115 8.58 26.88 -3.61
C ILE A 115 8.72 27.04 -2.10
N ASP A 116 8.52 28.27 -1.63
CA ASP A 116 8.50 28.57 -0.20
C ASP A 116 7.45 27.75 0.54
N ALA A 117 7.79 27.23 1.72
CA ALA A 117 6.86 26.48 2.57
C ALA A 117 5.57 27.26 2.87
N ALA A 118 5.64 28.60 2.90
CA ALA A 118 4.47 29.47 3.06
C ALA A 118 3.49 29.39 1.87
N LYS A 119 4.00 29.32 0.63
CA LYS A 119 3.19 29.15 -0.57
C LYS A 119 2.61 27.74 -0.67
N ILE A 120 3.37 26.73 -0.24
CA ILE A 120 2.87 25.34 -0.17
C ILE A 120 1.66 25.28 0.77
N LYS A 121 1.75 25.85 1.97
CA LYS A 121 0.62 25.91 2.92
C LYS A 121 -0.60 26.65 2.36
N ASP A 122 -0.41 27.79 1.71
CA ASP A 122 -1.52 28.54 1.10
C ASP A 122 -2.18 27.72 -0.03
N LEU A 123 -1.40 26.95 -0.79
CA LEU A 123 -1.93 26.02 -1.80
C LEU A 123 -2.70 24.86 -1.15
N GLU A 124 -2.14 24.25 -0.09
CA GLU A 124 -2.79 23.19 0.68
C GLU A 124 -4.15 23.66 1.21
N GLU A 125 -4.23 24.85 1.81
CA GLU A 125 -5.48 25.42 2.31
C GLU A 125 -6.49 25.69 1.19
N LYS A 126 -6.07 26.30 0.07
CA LYS A 126 -6.96 26.60 -1.06
C LYS A 126 -7.51 25.34 -1.73
N ILE A 127 -6.66 24.34 -1.94
CA ILE A 127 -7.06 23.08 -2.56
C ILE A 127 -7.91 22.28 -1.57
N SER A 128 -7.53 22.25 -0.28
CA SER A 128 -8.33 21.62 0.78
C SER A 128 -9.74 22.20 0.84
N LYS A 129 -9.87 23.53 0.81
CA LYS A 129 -11.16 24.22 0.80
C LYS A 129 -11.98 23.97 -0.47
N LYS A 130 -11.32 23.81 -1.62
CA LYS A 130 -12.00 23.54 -2.91
C LYS A 130 -12.51 22.10 -3.01
N PHE A 131 -11.77 21.13 -2.46
CA PHE A 131 -12.11 19.71 -2.53
C PHE A 131 -12.75 19.17 -1.24
N ASN A 132 -12.90 20.03 -0.23
CA ASN A 132 -13.42 19.70 1.10
C ASN A 132 -12.73 18.48 1.71
N ALA A 133 -11.40 18.42 1.53
CA ALA A 133 -10.55 17.28 1.85
C ALA A 133 -9.19 17.77 2.35
N ASP A 134 -8.58 17.09 3.32
CA ASP A 134 -7.26 17.42 3.85
C ASP A 134 -6.18 17.04 2.82
N ILE A 135 -5.53 18.03 2.22
CA ILE A 135 -4.57 17.81 1.14
C ILE A 135 -3.21 18.26 1.60
N LYS A 136 -2.26 17.32 1.62
CA LYS A 136 -0.85 17.58 1.89
C LYS A 136 -0.05 17.53 0.60
N LEU A 137 0.80 18.50 0.39
CA LEU A 137 1.58 18.64 -0.83
C LEU A 137 3.07 18.42 -0.55
N GLU A 138 3.65 17.40 -1.19
CA GLU A 138 5.08 17.14 -1.13
C GLU A 138 5.76 17.63 -2.41
N PRO A 139 6.77 18.54 -2.33
CA PRO A 139 7.59 18.91 -3.48
C PRO A 139 8.45 17.72 -3.92
N VAL A 140 8.56 17.51 -5.24
CA VAL A 140 9.30 16.41 -5.88
C VAL A 140 10.55 16.92 -6.57
#